data_AF-A0A416WBV9-F1
#
_entry.id   AF-A0A416WBV9-F1
#
_cell.length_a   1.000
_cell.length_b   1.000
_cell.length_c   1.000
_cell.angle_alpha   90.00
_cell.angle_beta   90.00
_cell.angle_gamma   90.00
#
_symmetry.space_group_name_H-M   'P 1'
#
loop_
_entity.id
_entity.type
_entity.pdbx_description
1 polymer ?
#
loop_
_entity_poly.entity_id
_entity_poly.type
_entity_poly.pdbx_seq_one_letter_code
_entity_poly.pdbx_strand_id
1 'polypeptide(L)'
;MSVKHKLQNKKLKNALIMIIEILIVSGIIFGVLMYFQGKVNKEAEKAGGLSGKGIENETKKADVEGLDDYYIQINKKLNALIVYRYSKDRNTKTAYKSFRCSVGRDLKKGKYKTSKTYSWLDINGSWHKNNTMFGDSSWIQSAGYNNKYNYTLNKSSYNAIGKKKSYGACVLLSAGDSDWIYENCKTGTEVSVVNGQKGDKLQVPFEEFTKAQKYCGWDPTDTESDNPYMKIKNGELVSGSGTVYVERGYKPNYLGNILLYDENGKNKTGLVKYNKINTDETGDIKVTFKYKLSSKKTLKLTQKFKVIDTIPPKVSCSKDSFVYEVASKDKKDMNSESNITDITNMVKACASTNESGSKITVYTVNKDELDEGEFPVVIKAQDLAGNVGSYQVMVKIVLRDSGSNKKYTPPKDLEKVRKQKAGLEETTKKPEKKKKKEKTTKAVSQDETEE
;
A
#
# COMPACT_ATOMS: atom_id res chain seq x y z
N MET A 1 -8.90 -62.10 12.51
CA MET A 1 -8.60 -60.71 12.10
C MET A 1 -7.13 -60.41 12.44
N SER A 2 -6.26 -60.36 11.43
CA SER A 2 -4.80 -60.54 11.55
C SER A 2 -4.06 -59.40 12.29
N VAL A 3 -3.10 -59.76 13.13
CA VAL A 3 -2.18 -58.87 13.88
C VAL A 3 -1.53 -57.82 12.98
N LYS A 4 -1.28 -58.14 11.70
CA LYS A 4 -0.75 -57.20 10.69
C LYS A 4 -1.68 -56.00 10.45
N HIS A 5 -3.00 -56.21 10.44
CA HIS A 5 -3.98 -55.15 10.24
C HIS A 5 -4.10 -54.22 11.46
N LYS A 6 -3.92 -54.76 12.68
CA LYS A 6 -3.83 -53.94 13.90
C LYS A 6 -2.53 -53.12 13.95
N LEU A 7 -1.41 -53.69 13.49
CA LEU A 7 -0.12 -53.01 13.46
C LEU A 7 -0.07 -51.85 12.45
N GLN A 8 -0.61 -52.04 11.24
CA GLN A 8 -0.71 -50.97 10.23
C GLN A 8 -1.61 -49.82 10.70
N ASN A 9 -2.74 -50.13 11.33
CA ASN A 9 -3.67 -49.12 11.85
C ASN A 9 -3.06 -48.32 13.02
N LYS A 10 -2.19 -48.94 13.84
CA LYS A 10 -1.42 -48.26 14.89
C LYS A 10 -0.35 -47.33 14.33
N LYS A 11 0.38 -47.75 13.28
CA LYS A 11 1.36 -46.89 12.59
C LYS A 11 0.70 -45.69 11.91
N LEU A 12 -0.46 -45.88 11.28
CA LEU A 12 -1.23 -44.81 10.65
C LEU A 12 -1.78 -43.81 11.67
N LYS A 13 -2.31 -44.28 12.80
CA LYS A 13 -2.73 -43.40 13.92
C LYS A 13 -1.57 -42.60 14.50
N ASN A 14 -0.42 -43.23 14.71
CA ASN A 14 0.77 -42.53 15.22
C ASN A 14 1.30 -41.48 14.21
N ALA A 15 1.25 -41.77 12.91
CA ALA A 15 1.61 -40.79 11.88
C ALA A 15 0.61 -39.63 11.81
N LEU A 16 -0.69 -39.90 11.98
CA LEU A 16 -1.73 -38.87 12.00
C LEU A 16 -1.59 -37.96 13.24
N ILE A 17 -1.30 -38.55 14.41
CA ILE A 17 -1.03 -37.80 15.65
C ILE A 17 0.20 -36.91 15.46
N MET A 18 1.29 -37.43 14.89
CA MET A 18 2.50 -36.65 14.59
C MET A 18 2.22 -35.49 13.63
N ILE A 19 1.42 -35.69 12.58
CA ILE A 19 1.04 -34.62 11.64
C ILE A 19 0.19 -33.57 12.35
N ILE A 20 -0.76 -33.97 13.20
CA ILE A 20 -1.58 -33.05 14.00
C ILE A 20 -0.71 -32.26 14.98
N GLU A 21 0.25 -32.90 15.65
CA GLU A 21 1.20 -32.23 16.54
C GLU A 21 2.07 -31.22 15.78
N ILE A 22 2.58 -31.57 14.59
CA ILE A 22 3.33 -30.65 13.73
C ILE A 22 2.44 -29.46 13.32
N LEU A 23 1.18 -29.70 12.95
CA LEU A 23 0.24 -28.64 12.58
C LEU A 23 -0.11 -27.72 13.75
N ILE A 24 -0.30 -28.27 14.95
CA ILE A 24 -0.54 -27.48 16.17
C ILE A 24 0.70 -26.65 16.53
N VAL A 25 1.89 -27.26 16.53
CA VAL A 25 3.15 -26.57 16.84
C VAL A 25 3.43 -25.48 15.79
N SER A 26 3.26 -25.77 14.51
CA SER A 26 3.42 -24.77 13.43
C SER A 26 2.40 -23.64 13.52
N GLY A 27 1.14 -23.93 13.91
CA GLY A 27 0.11 -22.91 14.13
C GLY A 27 0.40 -22.00 15.33
N ILE A 28 0.96 -22.54 16.41
CA ILE A 28 1.42 -21.77 17.57
C ILE A 28 2.60 -20.88 17.18
N ILE A 29 3.61 -21.43 16.49
CA ILE A 29 4.78 -20.68 16.02
C ILE A 29 4.34 -19.55 15.07
N PHE A 30 3.44 -19.84 14.13
CA PHE A 30 2.90 -18.85 13.19
C PHE A 30 2.08 -17.76 13.90
N GLY A 31 1.27 -18.13 14.90
CA GLY A 31 0.53 -17.17 15.73
C GLY A 31 1.43 -16.24 16.54
N VAL A 32 2.52 -16.77 17.11
CA VAL A 32 3.53 -15.99 17.84
C VAL A 32 4.29 -15.05 16.89
N LEU A 33 4.67 -15.53 15.70
CA LEU A 33 5.29 -14.71 14.65
C LEU A 33 4.36 -13.57 14.21
N MET A 34 3.08 -13.84 13.95
CA MET A 34 2.10 -12.81 13.57
C MET A 34 1.83 -11.80 14.70
N TYR A 35 1.85 -12.24 15.95
CA TYR A 35 1.75 -11.36 17.12
C TYR A 35 2.91 -10.37 17.18
N PHE A 36 4.15 -10.85 17.03
CA PHE A 36 5.33 -9.99 17.01
C PHE A 36 5.37 -9.08 15.77
N GLN A 37 4.96 -9.57 14.59
CA GLN A 37 4.82 -8.72 13.40
C GLN A 37 3.86 -7.55 13.64
N GLY A 38 2.68 -7.84 14.20
CA GLY A 38 1.70 -6.81 14.54
C GLY A 38 2.22 -5.78 15.55
N LYS A 39 3.04 -6.20 16.52
CA LYS A 39 3.66 -5.30 17.50
C LYS A 39 4.77 -4.44 16.91
N VAL A 40 5.70 -5.04 16.16
CA VAL A 40 6.80 -4.28 15.55
C VAL A 40 6.26 -3.27 14.54
N ASN A 41 5.23 -3.64 13.77
CA ASN A 41 4.52 -2.70 12.91
C ASN A 41 3.88 -1.55 13.70
N LYS A 42 3.22 -1.84 14.84
CA LYS A 42 2.66 -0.80 15.72
C LYS A 42 3.72 0.13 16.32
N GLU A 43 4.86 -0.40 16.77
CA GLU A 43 5.96 0.43 17.30
C GLU A 43 6.57 1.28 16.18
N ALA A 44 6.74 0.70 14.99
CA ALA A 44 7.20 1.44 13.83
C ALA A 44 6.17 2.50 13.37
N GLU A 45 4.87 2.27 13.51
CA GLU A 45 3.79 3.23 13.24
C GLU A 45 3.71 4.34 14.30
N LYS A 46 3.93 4.05 15.59
CA LYS A 46 3.99 5.06 16.65
C LYS A 46 5.19 6.00 16.51
N ALA A 47 6.35 5.45 16.13
CA ALA A 47 7.59 6.20 16.02
C ALA A 47 7.73 6.95 14.68
N GLY A 48 7.01 6.52 13.65
CA GLY A 48 6.85 7.26 12.41
C GLY A 48 5.45 7.85 12.37
N GLY A 49 5.27 9.09 12.85
CA GLY A 49 4.05 9.87 12.66
C GLY A 49 3.79 10.14 11.17
N LEU A 50 3.37 9.10 10.46
CA LEU A 50 3.39 8.99 9.01
C LEU A 50 1.98 8.97 8.47
N SER A 51 1.28 10.08 8.65
CA SER A 51 0.40 10.55 7.61
C SER A 51 1.29 11.33 6.64
N GLY A 52 1.77 10.71 5.56
CA GLY A 52 2.39 11.48 4.49
C GLY A 52 1.47 12.65 4.12
N LYS A 53 2.01 13.87 3.96
CA LYS A 53 1.23 15.01 3.45
C LYS A 53 0.89 14.72 1.97
N GLY A 54 -0.16 13.95 1.76
CA GLY A 54 -0.56 13.45 0.45
C GLY A 54 -1.97 12.84 0.46
N ILE A 55 -2.91 13.53 1.09
CA ILE A 55 -4.37 13.28 1.11
C ILE A 55 -4.84 12.10 1.98
N GLU A 56 -4.87 12.29 3.30
CA GLU A 56 -5.88 11.70 4.19
C GLU A 56 -7.17 12.56 4.11
N ASN A 57 -8.43 12.10 4.17
CA ASN A 57 -9.03 10.78 4.37
C ASN A 57 -10.25 10.65 3.44
N GLU A 58 -10.73 9.42 3.22
CA GLU A 58 -12.09 9.15 2.79
C GLU A 58 -13.05 10.03 3.61
N THR A 59 -13.78 10.96 3.00
CA THR A 59 -14.69 11.82 3.77
C THR A 59 -15.96 11.03 4.00
N LYS A 60 -16.02 10.33 5.13
CA LYS A 60 -17.26 9.71 5.57
C LYS A 60 -18.28 10.84 5.78
N LYS A 61 -19.41 10.78 5.09
CA LYS A 61 -20.53 11.70 5.37
C LYS A 61 -21.11 11.32 6.73
N ALA A 62 -21.57 12.31 7.49
CA ALA A 62 -22.28 12.03 8.73
C ALA A 62 -23.50 11.16 8.42
N ASP A 63 -23.67 10.08 9.19
CA ASP A 63 -24.82 9.19 9.03
C ASP A 63 -26.07 9.96 9.48
N VAL A 64 -27.04 10.11 8.58
CA VAL A 64 -28.36 10.64 8.91
C VAL A 64 -29.27 9.44 9.15
N GLU A 65 -29.49 9.12 10.42
CA GLU A 65 -30.37 8.01 10.81
C GLU A 65 -31.85 8.40 10.66
N GLY A 66 -32.69 7.41 10.37
CA GLY A 66 -34.13 7.57 10.27
C GLY A 66 -34.70 6.90 9.01
N LEU A 67 -36.03 6.90 8.92
CA LEU A 67 -36.70 6.39 7.72
C LEU A 67 -36.41 7.33 6.54
N ASP A 68 -36.06 6.72 5.42
CA ASP A 68 -35.94 7.42 4.15
C ASP A 68 -37.28 7.39 3.40
N ASP A 69 -37.59 8.49 2.72
CA ASP A 69 -38.71 8.61 1.77
C ASP A 69 -38.46 7.78 0.51
N TYR A 70 -37.24 7.30 0.31
CA TYR A 70 -36.84 6.55 -0.87
C TYR A 70 -36.68 5.03 -0.64
N TYR A 71 -36.86 4.30 -1.73
CA TYR A 71 -36.55 2.88 -1.87
C TYR A 71 -35.80 2.68 -3.19
N ILE A 72 -34.73 1.90 -3.18
CA ILE A 72 -33.91 1.66 -4.36
C ILE A 72 -34.16 0.24 -4.88
N GLN A 73 -34.39 0.10 -6.17
CA GLN A 73 -34.37 -1.17 -6.88
C GLN A 73 -33.24 -1.21 -7.91
N ILE A 74 -32.37 -2.20 -7.82
CA ILE A 74 -31.33 -2.47 -8.81
C ILE A 74 -31.80 -3.62 -9.69
N ASN A 75 -32.07 -3.34 -10.97
CA ASN A 75 -32.47 -4.34 -11.95
C ASN A 75 -31.28 -4.72 -12.83
N LYS A 76 -30.74 -5.93 -12.61
CA LYS A 76 -29.55 -6.44 -13.31
C LYS A 76 -29.76 -6.63 -14.81
N LYS A 77 -30.98 -6.92 -15.26
CA LYS A 77 -31.28 -7.12 -16.69
C LYS A 77 -31.42 -5.80 -17.45
N LEU A 78 -32.02 -4.81 -16.81
CA LEU A 78 -32.18 -3.47 -17.38
C LEU A 78 -30.92 -2.61 -17.24
N ASN A 79 -29.93 -3.02 -16.44
CA ASN A 79 -28.80 -2.17 -16.06
C ASN A 79 -29.29 -0.82 -15.53
N ALA A 80 -30.25 -0.89 -14.60
CA ALA A 80 -30.96 0.26 -14.05
C ALA A 80 -30.92 0.24 -12.52
N LEU A 81 -30.65 1.41 -11.94
CA LEU A 81 -30.99 1.70 -10.55
C LEU A 81 -32.22 2.60 -10.56
N ILE A 82 -33.32 2.12 -9.99
CA ILE A 82 -34.61 2.82 -9.99
C ILE A 82 -34.89 3.24 -8.56
N VAL A 83 -35.06 4.55 -8.37
CA VAL A 83 -35.48 5.13 -7.10
C VAL A 83 -36.99 5.26 -7.11
N TYR A 84 -37.62 4.73 -6.07
CA TYR A 84 -39.03 4.88 -5.78
C TYR A 84 -39.20 5.82 -4.60
N ARG A 85 -40.30 6.57 -4.58
CA ARG A 85 -40.72 7.35 -3.42
C ARG A 85 -41.87 6.66 -2.71
N TYR A 86 -41.80 6.59 -1.39
CA TYR A 86 -42.90 6.13 -0.57
C TYR A 86 -44.04 7.15 -0.55
N SER A 87 -45.29 6.66 -0.49
CA SER A 87 -46.41 7.49 -0.04
C SER A 87 -46.20 7.95 1.41
N LYS A 88 -46.92 8.99 1.85
CA LYS A 88 -46.79 9.54 3.23
C LYS A 88 -47.02 8.48 4.31
N ASP A 89 -47.94 7.55 4.07
CA ASP A 89 -48.26 6.41 4.93
C ASP A 89 -47.37 5.17 4.69
N ARG A 90 -46.44 5.25 3.73
CA ARG A 90 -45.50 4.21 3.29
C ARG A 90 -46.13 2.90 2.78
N ASN A 91 -47.44 2.89 2.51
CA ASN A 91 -48.14 1.70 2.01
C ASN A 91 -47.87 1.43 0.53
N THR A 92 -47.49 2.45 -0.24
CA THR A 92 -47.22 2.34 -1.68
C THR A 92 -45.90 2.99 -2.07
N LYS A 93 -45.38 2.62 -3.24
CA LYS A 93 -44.13 3.12 -3.83
C LYS A 93 -44.37 3.48 -5.28
N THR A 94 -43.98 4.67 -5.72
CA THR A 94 -44.05 5.09 -7.12
C THR A 94 -42.64 5.37 -7.67
N ALA A 95 -42.35 4.94 -8.90
CA ALA A 95 -41.06 5.21 -9.51
C ALA A 95 -40.85 6.72 -9.66
N TYR A 96 -39.74 7.21 -9.14
CA TYR A 96 -39.42 8.63 -9.08
C TYR A 96 -38.30 9.00 -10.06
N LYS A 97 -37.22 8.20 -10.09
CA LYS A 97 -36.07 8.43 -10.98
C LYS A 97 -35.41 7.11 -11.37
N SER A 98 -34.86 7.06 -12.57
CA SER A 98 -34.08 5.91 -13.04
C SER A 98 -32.70 6.35 -13.49
N PHE A 99 -31.67 5.68 -12.99
CA PHE A 99 -30.28 5.90 -13.35
C PHE A 99 -29.76 4.73 -14.18
N ARG A 100 -29.05 5.08 -15.25
CA ARG A 100 -28.37 4.09 -16.08
C ARG A 100 -27.13 3.64 -15.33
N CYS A 101 -26.97 2.34 -15.12
CA CYS A 101 -25.86 1.83 -14.33
C CYS A 101 -25.16 0.65 -14.99
N SER A 102 -24.02 0.25 -14.46
CA SER A 102 -23.42 -1.06 -14.74
C SER A 102 -23.40 -1.88 -13.46
N VAL A 103 -24.06 -3.04 -13.49
CA VAL A 103 -24.15 -3.90 -12.30
C VAL A 103 -23.06 -4.97 -12.33
N GLY A 104 -22.31 -5.03 -11.24
CA GLY A 104 -21.30 -6.03 -10.94
C GLY A 104 -21.86 -7.45 -10.99
N ARG A 105 -21.07 -8.38 -11.55
CA ARG A 105 -21.46 -9.79 -11.67
C ARG A 105 -21.74 -10.41 -10.30
N ASP A 106 -20.90 -10.09 -9.32
CA ASP A 106 -20.87 -10.71 -7.99
C ASP A 106 -21.94 -10.13 -7.06
N LEU A 107 -22.65 -9.08 -7.50
CA LEU A 107 -23.77 -8.52 -6.74
C LEU A 107 -24.94 -9.50 -6.70
N LYS A 108 -25.25 -10.00 -5.50
CA LYS A 108 -26.29 -11.00 -5.27
C LYS A 108 -27.69 -10.36 -5.28
N LYS A 109 -28.68 -11.13 -5.73
CA LYS A 109 -30.10 -10.80 -5.57
C LYS A 109 -30.43 -10.81 -4.08
N GLY A 110 -31.18 -9.83 -3.60
CA GLY A 110 -31.56 -9.76 -2.19
C GLY A 110 -32.19 -8.44 -1.81
N LYS A 111 -32.59 -8.35 -0.54
CA LYS A 111 -32.99 -7.10 0.11
C LYS A 111 -31.86 -6.69 1.04
N TYR A 112 -31.52 -5.42 1.01
CA TYR A 112 -30.41 -4.82 1.73
C TYR A 112 -30.84 -3.46 2.28
N LYS A 113 -29.95 -2.85 3.06
CA LYS A 113 -30.04 -1.46 3.47
C LYS A 113 -28.72 -0.75 3.19
N THR A 114 -28.78 0.54 2.90
CA THR A 114 -27.59 1.39 2.87
C THR A 114 -26.98 1.55 4.26
N SER A 115 -25.68 1.80 4.34
CA SER A 115 -24.96 1.92 5.61
C SER A 115 -24.00 3.11 5.61
N LYS A 116 -22.77 2.91 5.15
CA LYS A 116 -21.71 3.92 5.14
C LYS A 116 -21.65 4.67 3.82
N THR A 117 -21.31 5.95 3.86
CA THR A 117 -21.13 6.78 2.66
C THR A 117 -19.79 7.51 2.68
N TYR A 118 -19.15 7.62 1.52
CA TYR A 118 -17.83 8.23 1.36
C TYR A 118 -17.75 9.08 0.09
N SER A 119 -17.31 10.33 0.20
CA SER A 119 -17.13 11.22 -0.96
C SER A 119 -16.14 10.65 -1.98
N TRP A 120 -15.06 10.04 -1.48
CA TRP A 120 -14.03 9.36 -2.27
C TRP A 120 -13.60 8.09 -1.55
N LEU A 121 -13.44 7.01 -2.32
CA LEU A 121 -13.02 5.71 -1.81
C LEU A 121 -12.15 5.03 -2.87
N ASP A 122 -11.02 4.46 -2.47
CA ASP A 122 -10.23 3.56 -3.31
C ASP A 122 -10.71 2.12 -3.11
N ILE A 123 -11.10 1.47 -4.21
CA ILE A 123 -11.50 0.07 -4.23
C ILE A 123 -10.58 -0.66 -5.21
N ASN A 124 -9.57 -1.35 -4.66
CA ASN A 124 -8.59 -2.15 -5.41
C ASN A 124 -7.78 -1.34 -6.45
N GLY A 125 -7.30 -0.16 -6.09
CA GLY A 125 -6.49 0.71 -6.97
C GLY A 125 -7.33 1.51 -7.97
N SER A 126 -8.62 1.70 -7.69
CA SER A 126 -9.54 2.49 -8.50
C SER A 126 -10.32 3.41 -7.58
N TRP A 127 -10.12 4.71 -7.76
CA TRP A 127 -10.83 5.73 -6.98
C TRP A 127 -12.24 5.92 -7.50
N HIS A 128 -13.20 6.09 -6.59
CA HIS A 128 -14.60 6.31 -6.91
C HIS A 128 -15.16 7.49 -6.11
N LYS A 129 -16.04 8.27 -6.72
CA LYS A 129 -16.79 9.36 -6.06
C LYS A 129 -18.13 8.84 -5.52
N ASN A 130 -18.65 9.53 -4.51
CA ASN A 130 -20.04 9.47 -4.06
C ASN A 130 -20.50 8.03 -3.79
N ASN A 131 -19.77 7.38 -2.88
CA ASN A 131 -19.89 5.96 -2.60
C ASN A 131 -20.93 5.75 -1.50
N THR A 132 -21.90 4.88 -1.76
CA THR A 132 -22.91 4.45 -0.78
C THR A 132 -22.84 2.94 -0.64
N MET A 133 -22.40 2.48 0.54
CA MET A 133 -22.36 1.07 0.88
C MET A 133 -23.77 0.55 1.13
N PHE A 134 -24.05 -0.68 0.71
CA PHE A 134 -25.26 -1.41 1.07
C PHE A 134 -24.97 -2.90 1.26
N GLY A 135 -25.70 -3.54 2.18
CA GLY A 135 -25.34 -4.88 2.66
C GLY A 135 -23.97 -4.89 3.32
N ASP A 136 -23.26 -6.02 3.23
CA ASP A 136 -22.00 -6.22 3.96
C ASP A 136 -20.77 -5.65 3.23
N SER A 137 -20.80 -5.62 1.89
CA SER A 137 -19.61 -5.26 1.09
C SER A 137 -19.96 -4.85 -0.34
N SER A 138 -21.14 -4.26 -0.57
CA SER A 138 -21.56 -3.80 -1.91
C SER A 138 -21.67 -2.28 -1.97
N TRP A 139 -21.43 -1.71 -3.15
CA TRP A 139 -21.32 -0.26 -3.31
C TRP A 139 -22.15 0.27 -4.48
N ILE A 140 -22.87 1.37 -4.28
CA ILE A 140 -23.36 2.25 -5.33
C ILE A 140 -22.35 3.39 -5.43
N GLN A 141 -21.77 3.62 -6.60
CA GLN A 141 -20.62 4.54 -6.73
C GLN A 141 -20.48 5.06 -8.16
N SER A 142 -19.71 6.14 -8.34
CA SER A 142 -19.38 6.64 -9.68
C SER A 142 -18.45 5.70 -10.46
N ALA A 143 -18.24 6.00 -11.74
CA ALA A 143 -17.19 5.39 -12.55
C ALA A 143 -15.80 5.58 -11.89
N GLY A 144 -14.84 4.72 -12.21
CA GLY A 144 -13.50 4.77 -11.65
C GLY A 144 -12.70 5.99 -12.12
N TYR A 145 -11.75 6.40 -11.29
CA TYR A 145 -10.76 7.44 -11.52
C TYR A 145 -9.38 6.84 -11.22
N ASN A 146 -8.36 7.32 -11.94
CA ASN A 146 -7.01 6.82 -11.71
C ASN A 146 -6.46 7.29 -10.35
N ASN A 147 -6.81 8.52 -9.93
CA ASN A 147 -6.45 9.12 -8.65
C ASN A 147 -7.66 9.86 -8.05
N LYS A 148 -7.54 10.36 -6.81
CA LYS A 148 -8.54 11.20 -6.12
C LYS A 148 -8.59 12.65 -6.67
N TYR A 149 -8.68 12.80 -7.99
CA TYR A 149 -8.79 14.08 -8.68
C TYR A 149 -9.87 14.02 -9.76
N ASN A 150 -10.75 15.02 -9.79
CA ASN A 150 -11.89 15.07 -10.72
C ASN A 150 -11.50 14.99 -12.21
N TYR A 151 -10.29 15.44 -12.59
CA TYR A 151 -9.77 15.39 -13.96
C TYR A 151 -9.06 14.06 -14.33
N THR A 152 -9.29 12.98 -13.59
CA THR A 152 -8.64 11.68 -13.80
C THR A 152 -9.59 10.51 -14.07
N LEU A 153 -10.79 10.80 -14.58
CA LEU A 153 -11.80 9.79 -14.95
C LEU A 153 -11.22 8.68 -15.81
N ASN A 154 -11.42 7.44 -15.37
CA ASN A 154 -11.19 6.26 -16.18
C ASN A 154 -12.32 6.12 -17.21
N LYS A 155 -12.02 6.54 -18.44
CA LYS A 155 -12.99 6.53 -19.55
C LYS A 155 -13.54 5.13 -19.86
N SER A 156 -12.75 4.08 -19.68
CA SER A 156 -13.22 2.71 -19.89
C SER A 156 -14.28 2.34 -18.84
N SER A 157 -14.08 2.74 -17.59
CA SER A 157 -15.09 2.59 -16.54
C SER A 157 -16.36 3.39 -16.84
N TYR A 158 -16.24 4.65 -17.28
CA TYR A 158 -17.40 5.48 -17.63
C TYR A 158 -18.19 4.90 -18.80
N ASN A 159 -17.49 4.50 -19.87
CA ASN A 159 -18.09 3.90 -21.05
C ASN A 159 -18.67 2.50 -20.81
N ALA A 160 -18.47 1.92 -19.63
CA ALA A 160 -19.10 0.66 -19.21
C ALA A 160 -20.50 0.86 -18.62
N ILE A 161 -20.89 2.09 -18.27
CA ILE A 161 -22.24 2.41 -17.79
C ILE A 161 -23.28 1.98 -18.82
N GLY A 162 -24.34 1.30 -18.36
CA GLY A 162 -25.38 0.70 -19.21
C GLY A 162 -25.02 -0.66 -19.81
N LYS A 163 -23.77 -1.13 -19.62
CA LYS A 163 -23.30 -2.46 -20.07
C LYS A 163 -23.19 -3.41 -18.88
N LYS A 164 -23.22 -4.71 -19.17
CA LYS A 164 -22.97 -5.74 -18.14
C LYS A 164 -21.51 -5.69 -17.68
N LYS A 165 -21.29 -5.64 -16.37
CA LYS A 165 -19.94 -5.71 -15.79
C LYS A 165 -19.51 -7.17 -15.60
N SER A 166 -18.22 -7.45 -15.75
CA SER A 166 -17.67 -8.80 -15.63
C SER A 166 -17.22 -9.18 -14.21
N TYR A 167 -17.15 -8.24 -13.26
CA TYR A 167 -16.63 -8.49 -11.91
C TYR A 167 -17.14 -7.46 -10.89
N GLY A 168 -17.01 -7.80 -9.60
CA GLY A 168 -17.28 -6.95 -8.45
C GLY A 168 -18.71 -7.00 -7.95
N ALA A 169 -18.91 -6.61 -6.70
CA ALA A 169 -20.20 -6.42 -6.05
C ALA A 169 -20.53 -4.92 -5.96
N CYS A 170 -20.74 -4.26 -7.11
CA CYS A 170 -21.04 -2.83 -7.13
C CYS A 170 -22.03 -2.43 -8.23
N VAL A 171 -22.54 -1.22 -8.13
CA VAL A 171 -23.35 -0.53 -9.13
C VAL A 171 -22.58 0.72 -9.53
N LEU A 172 -22.05 0.75 -10.76
CA LEU A 172 -21.36 1.91 -11.31
C LEU A 172 -22.35 2.86 -11.98
N LEU A 173 -22.23 4.14 -11.65
CA LEU A 173 -23.02 5.24 -12.17
C LEU A 173 -22.11 6.33 -12.77
N SER A 174 -22.67 7.33 -13.42
CA SER A 174 -21.93 8.57 -13.67
C SER A 174 -21.75 9.34 -12.36
N ALA A 175 -20.80 10.28 -12.32
CA ALA A 175 -20.55 11.09 -11.13
C ALA A 175 -21.83 11.79 -10.64
N GLY A 176 -22.57 12.46 -11.52
CA GLY A 176 -23.82 13.16 -11.16
C GLY A 176 -24.92 12.21 -10.67
N ASP A 177 -25.07 11.04 -11.29
CA ASP A 177 -26.06 10.05 -10.86
C ASP A 177 -25.73 9.46 -9.47
N SER A 178 -24.45 9.17 -9.21
CA SER A 178 -23.99 8.74 -7.89
C SER A 178 -24.10 9.83 -6.83
N ASP A 179 -23.86 11.09 -7.22
CA ASP A 179 -24.02 12.26 -6.35
C ASP A 179 -25.45 12.36 -5.83
N TRP A 180 -26.42 12.15 -6.71
CA TRP A 180 -27.83 12.18 -6.32
C TRP A 180 -28.13 11.14 -5.24
N ILE A 181 -27.64 9.90 -5.38
CA ILE A 181 -27.83 8.84 -4.37
C ILE A 181 -27.14 9.23 -3.06
N TYR A 182 -25.90 9.69 -3.13
CA TYR A 182 -25.09 10.09 -1.99
C TYR A 182 -25.69 11.29 -1.22
N GLU A 183 -26.36 12.21 -1.91
CA GLU A 183 -26.99 13.38 -1.32
C GLU A 183 -28.41 13.12 -0.80
N ASN A 184 -29.18 12.26 -1.47
CA ASN A 184 -30.61 12.13 -1.19
C ASN A 184 -30.98 10.87 -0.40
N CYS A 185 -30.14 9.84 -0.38
CA CYS A 185 -30.43 8.58 0.33
C CYS A 185 -29.69 8.50 1.67
N LYS A 186 -30.46 8.32 2.74
CA LYS A 186 -30.01 8.18 4.13
C LYS A 186 -29.45 6.78 4.40
N THR A 187 -28.74 6.66 5.51
CA THR A 187 -28.38 5.36 6.11
C THR A 187 -29.66 4.58 6.42
N GLY A 188 -29.70 3.29 6.08
CA GLY A 188 -30.89 2.45 6.28
C GLY A 188 -31.89 2.44 5.12
N THR A 189 -31.67 3.22 4.06
CA THR A 189 -32.48 3.19 2.83
C THR A 189 -32.57 1.77 2.30
N GLU A 190 -33.79 1.29 2.06
CA GLU A 190 -34.01 -0.05 1.54
C GLU A 190 -33.54 -0.18 0.10
N VAL A 191 -32.78 -1.24 -0.17
CA VAL A 191 -32.26 -1.57 -1.51
C VAL A 191 -32.68 -2.99 -1.87
N SER A 192 -33.27 -3.18 -3.04
CA SER A 192 -33.63 -4.50 -3.57
C SER A 192 -32.89 -4.77 -4.87
N VAL A 193 -32.09 -5.82 -4.90
CA VAL A 193 -31.41 -6.28 -6.11
C VAL A 193 -32.24 -7.39 -6.73
N VAL A 194 -32.61 -7.23 -8.00
CA VAL A 194 -33.39 -8.21 -8.78
C VAL A 194 -32.70 -8.56 -10.08
N ASN A 195 -32.85 -9.81 -10.54
CA ASN A 195 -32.31 -10.21 -11.84
C ASN A 195 -33.05 -9.56 -13.02
N GLY A 196 -34.30 -9.12 -12.80
CA GLY A 196 -35.21 -8.65 -13.83
C GLY A 196 -35.74 -9.77 -14.74
N GLN A 197 -36.80 -9.49 -15.50
CA GLN A 197 -37.49 -10.43 -16.39
C GLN A 197 -37.52 -9.95 -17.85
N LYS A 198 -37.88 -10.83 -18.79
CA LYS A 198 -37.89 -10.54 -20.24
C LYS A 198 -38.89 -9.44 -20.65
N GLY A 199 -39.87 -9.11 -19.81
CA GLY A 199 -40.85 -8.05 -20.06
C GLY A 199 -40.67 -6.78 -19.23
N ASP A 200 -39.63 -6.70 -18.39
CA ASP A 200 -39.44 -5.52 -17.52
C ASP A 200 -39.25 -4.26 -18.37
N LYS A 201 -39.91 -3.18 -17.97
CA LYS A 201 -39.78 -1.85 -18.57
C LYS A 201 -39.47 -0.82 -17.50
N LEU A 202 -38.72 0.21 -17.88
CA LEU A 202 -38.53 1.37 -17.04
C LEU A 202 -39.84 2.15 -16.95
N GLN A 203 -40.27 2.46 -15.72
CA GLN A 203 -41.44 3.32 -15.47
C GLN A 203 -41.10 4.79 -15.67
N VAL A 204 -39.84 5.16 -15.38
CA VAL A 204 -39.26 6.48 -15.66
C VAL A 204 -38.07 6.26 -16.60
N PRO A 205 -38.02 6.90 -17.78
CA PRO A 205 -36.92 6.72 -18.72
C PRO A 205 -35.60 7.23 -18.13
N PHE A 206 -34.48 6.74 -18.66
CA PHE A 206 -33.18 7.32 -18.35
C PHE A 206 -33.06 8.72 -18.94
N GLU A 207 -32.31 9.58 -18.27
CA GLU A 207 -31.78 10.80 -18.88
C GLU A 207 -30.80 10.47 -20.02
N GLU A 208 -30.55 11.46 -20.88
CA GLU A 208 -29.59 11.30 -21.98
C GLU A 208 -28.18 11.05 -21.43
N PHE A 209 -27.49 10.06 -21.99
CA PHE A 209 -26.14 9.73 -21.54
C PHE A 209 -25.11 10.58 -22.29
N THR A 210 -24.53 11.53 -21.59
CA THR A 210 -23.50 12.41 -22.13
C THR A 210 -22.18 11.67 -22.31
N LYS A 211 -21.59 11.72 -23.51
CA LYS A 211 -20.29 11.07 -23.75
C LYS A 211 -19.14 11.93 -23.20
N ALA A 212 -18.25 11.30 -22.45
CA ALA A 212 -16.99 11.92 -22.05
C ALA A 212 -16.10 12.17 -23.27
N GLN A 213 -15.52 13.37 -23.36
CA GLN A 213 -14.62 13.79 -24.42
C GLN A 213 -13.25 13.11 -24.30
N LYS A 214 -12.66 12.72 -25.43
CA LYS A 214 -11.43 11.90 -25.49
C LYS A 214 -10.27 12.38 -24.61
N TYR A 215 -10.04 13.68 -24.51
CA TYR A 215 -8.88 14.24 -23.80
C TYR A 215 -9.21 14.76 -22.41
N CYS A 216 -10.38 15.38 -22.22
CA CYS A 216 -10.83 15.81 -20.91
C CYS A 216 -11.02 14.59 -19.99
N GLY A 217 -10.50 14.69 -18.78
CA GLY A 217 -10.56 13.65 -17.76
C GLY A 217 -11.67 13.88 -16.73
N TRP A 218 -12.56 14.83 -16.97
CA TRP A 218 -13.76 15.02 -16.14
C TRP A 218 -14.90 14.11 -16.58
N ASP A 219 -15.74 13.72 -15.63
CA ASP A 219 -17.07 13.19 -15.92
C ASP A 219 -17.98 14.35 -16.35
N PRO A 220 -18.63 14.27 -17.53
CA PRO A 220 -19.48 15.36 -18.01
C PRO A 220 -20.73 15.62 -17.16
N THR A 221 -21.08 14.70 -16.26
CA THR A 221 -22.23 14.80 -15.36
C THR A 221 -21.84 15.22 -13.93
N ASP A 222 -20.54 15.35 -13.64
CA ASP A 222 -20.06 15.76 -12.32
C ASP A 222 -20.59 17.16 -11.98
N THR A 223 -21.22 17.31 -10.81
CA THR A 223 -21.94 18.51 -10.36
C THR A 223 -21.01 19.58 -9.76
N GLU A 224 -19.72 19.29 -9.65
CA GLU A 224 -18.71 20.22 -9.16
C GLU A 224 -18.64 21.48 -10.03
N SER A 225 -18.68 22.66 -9.39
CA SER A 225 -18.72 23.96 -10.06
C SER A 225 -17.48 24.25 -10.94
N ASP A 226 -16.35 23.61 -10.64
CA ASP A 226 -15.15 23.75 -11.42
C ASP A 226 -15.14 22.84 -12.66
N ASN A 227 -16.11 21.96 -12.86
CA ASN A 227 -16.19 21.06 -14.01
C ASN A 227 -16.15 21.84 -15.35
N PRO A 228 -15.17 21.59 -16.25
CA PRO A 228 -15.06 22.33 -17.51
C PRO A 228 -16.22 22.07 -18.47
N TYR A 229 -16.97 20.97 -18.32
CA TYR A 229 -18.16 20.72 -19.13
C TYR A 229 -19.28 21.74 -18.91
N MET A 230 -19.39 22.30 -17.69
CA MET A 230 -20.38 23.34 -17.37
C MET A 230 -19.98 24.72 -17.89
N LYS A 231 -18.71 24.88 -18.29
CA LYS A 231 -18.14 26.14 -18.75
C LYS A 231 -18.03 26.20 -20.27
N ILE A 232 -18.52 25.18 -20.98
CA ILE A 232 -18.38 25.09 -22.45
C ILE A 232 -19.04 26.30 -23.10
N LYS A 233 -18.26 26.99 -23.92
CA LYS A 233 -18.71 28.06 -24.80
C LYS A 233 -17.94 27.99 -26.12
N ASN A 234 -18.65 28.14 -27.24
CA ASN A 234 -18.05 28.07 -28.56
C ASN A 234 -17.00 29.17 -28.73
N GLY A 235 -15.83 28.80 -29.26
CA GLY A 235 -14.71 29.71 -29.44
C GLY A 235 -13.96 30.05 -28.14
N GLU A 236 -14.19 29.33 -27.04
CA GLU A 236 -13.48 29.52 -25.77
C GLU A 236 -12.72 28.27 -25.33
N LEU A 237 -11.57 28.52 -24.71
CA LEU A 237 -10.71 27.51 -24.11
C LEU A 237 -10.93 27.57 -22.60
N VAL A 238 -11.42 26.49 -22.01
CA VAL A 238 -11.81 26.45 -20.60
C VAL A 238 -11.05 25.37 -19.84
N SER A 239 -10.95 25.56 -18.53
CA SER A 239 -10.28 24.63 -17.62
C SER A 239 -11.16 24.24 -16.44
N GLY A 240 -10.81 23.11 -15.86
CA GLY A 240 -11.43 22.57 -14.67
C GLY A 240 -10.84 23.15 -13.38
N SER A 241 -10.28 22.28 -12.54
CA SER A 241 -9.67 22.61 -11.26
C SER A 241 -8.53 23.62 -11.39
N GLY A 242 -8.40 24.49 -10.39
CA GLY A 242 -7.37 25.54 -10.38
C GLY A 242 -5.93 25.03 -10.34
N THR A 243 -5.71 23.81 -9.83
CA THR A 243 -4.39 23.15 -9.81
C THR A 243 -4.51 21.72 -10.33
N VAL A 244 -3.59 21.35 -11.22
CA VAL A 244 -3.39 19.96 -11.68
C VAL A 244 -2.17 19.39 -10.96
N TYR A 245 -2.34 18.27 -10.29
CA TYR A 245 -1.27 17.59 -9.57
C TYR A 245 -0.61 16.55 -10.47
N VAL A 246 0.71 16.44 -10.37
CA VAL A 246 1.52 15.49 -11.12
C VAL A 246 2.52 14.85 -10.16
N GLU A 247 2.69 13.55 -10.28
CA GLU A 247 3.70 12.81 -9.52
C GLU A 247 5.11 13.09 -10.06
N ARG A 248 6.09 13.22 -9.17
CA ARG A 248 7.50 13.46 -9.52
C ARG A 248 8.01 12.36 -10.46
N GLY A 249 8.63 12.77 -11.57
CA GLY A 249 9.11 11.87 -12.62
C GLY A 249 8.02 11.33 -13.58
N TYR A 250 6.74 11.62 -13.34
CA TYR A 250 5.64 11.14 -14.21
C TYR A 250 5.25 12.17 -15.26
N LYS A 251 4.89 11.65 -16.44
CA LYS A 251 4.40 12.49 -17.55
C LYS A 251 3.03 13.10 -17.21
N PRO A 252 2.86 14.43 -17.26
CA PRO A 252 1.58 15.08 -17.03
C PRO A 252 0.52 14.71 -18.08
N ASN A 253 -0.73 14.55 -17.64
CA ASN A 253 -1.88 14.61 -18.54
C ASN A 253 -2.30 16.07 -18.76
N TYR A 254 -1.63 16.72 -19.71
CA TYR A 254 -1.83 18.15 -19.97
C TYR A 254 -3.27 18.55 -20.31
N LEU A 255 -3.99 17.71 -21.05
CA LEU A 255 -5.35 18.03 -21.54
C LEU A 255 -6.47 17.51 -20.63
N GLY A 256 -6.14 16.75 -19.58
CA GLY A 256 -7.13 16.15 -18.68
C GLY A 256 -8.04 17.18 -18.01
N ASN A 257 -7.55 18.39 -17.78
CA ASN A 257 -8.30 19.46 -17.15
C ASN A 257 -8.81 20.53 -18.14
N ILE A 258 -8.72 20.29 -19.45
CA ILE A 258 -8.95 21.30 -20.50
C ILE A 258 -10.07 20.86 -21.44
N LEU A 259 -10.89 21.81 -21.87
CA LEU A 259 -11.83 21.65 -22.98
C LEU A 259 -11.80 22.84 -23.93
N LEU A 260 -11.95 22.55 -25.22
CA LEU A 260 -12.08 23.55 -26.28
C LEU A 260 -13.12 23.10 -27.30
N TYR A 261 -14.09 23.96 -27.55
CA TYR A 261 -15.00 23.89 -28.69
C TYR A 261 -14.74 25.08 -29.59
N ASP A 262 -14.58 24.85 -30.90
CA ASP A 262 -14.39 25.93 -31.85
C ASP A 262 -15.67 26.75 -32.06
N GLU A 263 -15.57 27.77 -32.92
CA GLU A 263 -16.67 28.69 -33.23
C GLU A 263 -17.90 27.95 -33.80
N ASN A 264 -17.71 26.76 -34.37
CA ASN A 264 -18.78 25.93 -34.93
C ASN A 264 -19.26 24.84 -33.96
N GLY A 265 -18.85 24.87 -32.69
CA GLY A 265 -19.23 23.88 -31.70
C GLY A 265 -18.58 22.51 -31.89
N LYS A 266 -17.46 22.42 -32.61
CA LYS A 266 -16.70 21.17 -32.74
C LYS A 266 -15.61 21.11 -31.68
N ASN A 267 -15.48 19.98 -30.99
CA ASN A 267 -14.41 19.78 -30.03
C ASN A 267 -13.03 19.78 -30.72
N LYS A 268 -12.15 20.70 -30.29
CA LYS A 268 -10.76 20.85 -30.77
C LYS A 268 -9.71 20.67 -29.65
N THR A 269 -10.11 20.15 -28.50
CA THR A 269 -9.22 19.95 -27.32
C THR A 269 -7.91 19.26 -27.67
N GLY A 270 -7.96 18.23 -28.53
CA GLY A 270 -6.77 17.49 -28.96
C GLY A 270 -5.78 18.26 -29.83
N LEU A 271 -6.14 19.45 -30.32
CA LEU A 271 -5.29 20.31 -31.15
C LEU A 271 -4.69 21.48 -30.35
N VAL A 272 -5.00 21.61 -29.06
CA VAL A 272 -4.47 22.66 -28.20
C VAL A 272 -2.97 22.42 -28.00
N LYS A 273 -2.16 23.44 -28.30
CA LYS A 273 -0.72 23.41 -28.10
C LYS A 273 -0.37 23.85 -26.69
N TYR A 274 0.68 23.29 -26.10
CA TYR A 274 1.16 23.63 -24.76
C TYR A 274 2.68 23.48 -24.65
N ASN A 275 3.30 24.22 -23.72
CA ASN A 275 4.68 23.98 -23.33
C ASN A 275 4.79 22.74 -22.44
N LYS A 276 5.88 21.98 -22.57
CA LYS A 276 6.20 20.87 -21.67
C LYS A 276 6.87 21.40 -20.40
N ILE A 277 6.78 20.63 -19.33
CA ILE A 277 7.41 20.92 -18.03
C ILE A 277 8.35 19.78 -17.64
N ASN A 278 9.40 20.10 -16.87
CA ASN A 278 10.18 19.10 -16.15
C ASN A 278 9.42 18.71 -14.88
N THR A 279 9.36 17.42 -14.58
CA THR A 279 8.68 16.85 -13.41
C THR A 279 9.64 16.15 -12.45
N ASP A 280 10.94 16.22 -12.67
CA ASP A 280 11.95 15.57 -11.82
C ASP A 280 12.09 16.27 -10.45
N GLU A 281 11.67 17.52 -10.38
CA GLU A 281 11.67 18.34 -9.16
C GLU A 281 10.24 18.70 -8.76
N THR A 282 9.98 18.65 -7.45
CA THR A 282 8.69 19.07 -6.89
C THR A 282 8.55 20.59 -6.95
N GLY A 283 7.33 21.09 -7.15
CA GLY A 283 7.07 22.53 -7.14
C GLY A 283 5.88 22.95 -7.99
N ASP A 284 5.61 24.26 -7.97
CA ASP A 284 4.55 24.87 -8.76
C ASP A 284 5.08 25.34 -10.12
N ILE A 285 4.48 24.85 -11.21
CA ILE A 285 4.89 25.15 -12.59
C ILE A 285 3.68 25.62 -13.39
N LYS A 286 3.85 26.62 -14.27
CA LYS A 286 2.78 27.13 -15.14
C LYS A 286 2.87 26.53 -16.54
N VAL A 287 1.75 25.99 -17.03
CA VAL A 287 1.59 25.55 -18.43
C VAL A 287 0.66 26.51 -19.16
N THR A 288 1.10 27.00 -20.31
CA THR A 288 0.32 27.86 -21.20
C THR A 288 -0.22 27.06 -22.38
N PHE A 289 -1.54 27.01 -22.48
CA PHE A 289 -2.28 26.42 -23.59
C PHE A 289 -2.61 27.48 -24.64
N LYS A 290 -2.48 27.14 -25.93
CA LYS A 290 -2.77 28.02 -27.06
C LYS A 290 -3.50 27.28 -28.18
N TYR A 291 -4.45 27.96 -28.81
CA TYR A 291 -5.10 27.50 -30.04
C TYR A 291 -5.49 28.69 -30.92
N LYS A 292 -5.31 28.57 -32.23
CA LYS A 292 -5.70 29.61 -33.21
C LYS A 292 -7.01 29.19 -33.88
N LEU A 293 -8.04 30.00 -33.72
CA LEU A 293 -9.36 29.80 -34.32
C LEU A 293 -9.33 30.09 -35.83
N SER A 294 -10.40 29.68 -36.52
CA SER A 294 -10.67 30.01 -37.93
C SER A 294 -10.69 31.53 -38.17
N SER A 295 -11.29 32.28 -37.25
CA SER A 295 -11.29 33.75 -37.21
C SER A 295 -9.90 34.39 -37.00
N LYS A 296 -8.83 33.59 -36.93
CA LYS A 296 -7.45 33.99 -36.63
C LYS A 296 -7.23 34.52 -35.21
N LYS A 297 -8.27 34.65 -34.39
CA LYS A 297 -8.16 34.89 -32.93
C LYS A 297 -7.37 33.76 -32.27
N THR A 298 -6.43 34.12 -31.39
CA THR A 298 -5.66 33.15 -30.61
C THR A 298 -6.21 33.09 -29.20
N LEU A 299 -6.62 31.90 -28.78
CA LEU A 299 -7.00 31.59 -27.40
C LEU A 299 -5.75 31.25 -26.60
N LYS A 300 -5.71 31.71 -25.35
CA LYS A 300 -4.63 31.46 -24.40
C LYS A 300 -5.19 31.19 -23.02
N LEU A 301 -4.74 30.13 -22.36
CA LEU A 301 -5.09 29.79 -20.99
C LEU A 301 -3.84 29.35 -20.23
N THR A 302 -3.66 29.81 -19.00
CA THR A 302 -2.54 29.39 -18.14
C THR A 302 -3.08 28.53 -17.01
N GLN A 303 -2.56 27.32 -16.87
CA GLN A 303 -2.92 26.36 -15.82
C GLN A 303 -1.75 26.18 -14.86
N LYS A 304 -2.03 26.15 -13.56
CA LYS A 304 -1.07 25.73 -12.54
C LYS A 304 -0.98 24.20 -12.50
N PHE A 305 0.23 23.69 -12.63
CA PHE A 305 0.61 22.31 -12.35
C PHE A 305 1.44 22.29 -11.07
N LYS A 306 1.15 21.38 -10.14
CA LYS A 306 1.94 21.17 -8.93
C LYS A 306 2.54 19.77 -8.98
N VAL A 307 3.86 19.71 -9.07
CA VAL A 307 4.61 18.46 -9.00
C VAL A 307 4.80 18.11 -7.52
N ILE A 308 4.31 16.94 -7.13
CA ILE A 308 4.37 16.41 -5.77
C ILE A 308 5.05 15.04 -5.79
N ASP A 309 5.54 14.62 -4.63
CA ASP A 309 6.17 13.33 -4.42
C ASP A 309 5.35 12.59 -3.37
N THR A 310 4.59 11.59 -3.82
CA THR A 310 3.69 10.78 -2.99
C THR A 310 4.06 9.31 -2.96
N ILE A 311 5.00 8.89 -3.80
CA ILE A 311 5.46 7.51 -3.88
C ILE A 311 6.51 7.27 -2.78
N PRO A 312 6.28 6.31 -1.87
CA PRO A 312 7.28 5.96 -0.88
C PRO A 312 8.54 5.33 -1.49
N PRO A 313 9.72 5.55 -0.87
CA PRO A 313 10.95 4.93 -1.34
C PRO A 313 10.87 3.41 -1.21
N LYS A 314 11.39 2.68 -2.19
CA LYS A 314 11.52 1.22 -2.11
C LYS A 314 12.68 0.87 -1.20
N VAL A 315 12.37 0.17 -0.12
CA VAL A 315 13.34 -0.33 0.87
C VAL A 315 13.72 -1.77 0.53
N SER A 316 15.00 -2.09 0.67
CA SER A 316 15.52 -3.45 0.53
C SER A 316 16.59 -3.74 1.58
N CYS A 317 16.84 -5.02 1.83
CA CYS A 317 17.96 -5.52 2.62
C CYS A 317 18.74 -6.54 1.80
N SER A 318 20.06 -6.60 1.95
CA SER A 318 20.89 -7.61 1.27
C SER A 318 20.72 -9.03 1.83
N LYS A 319 20.05 -9.16 2.99
CA LYS A 319 19.75 -10.43 3.66
C LYS A 319 18.31 -10.43 4.17
N ASP A 320 17.64 -11.56 4.05
CA ASP A 320 16.27 -11.76 4.56
C ASP A 320 16.26 -12.25 6.01
N SER A 321 17.38 -12.81 6.48
CA SER A 321 17.54 -13.34 7.83
C SER A 321 18.91 -13.06 8.43
N PHE A 322 18.96 -12.85 9.74
CA PHE A 322 20.16 -12.65 10.52
C PHE A 322 20.20 -13.60 11.71
N VAL A 323 21.40 -13.88 12.21
CA VAL A 323 21.62 -14.55 13.50
C VAL A 323 22.34 -13.57 14.41
N TYR A 324 21.83 -13.38 15.61
CA TYR A 324 22.42 -12.53 16.64
C TYR A 324 22.70 -13.36 17.90
N GLU A 325 23.91 -13.28 18.42
CA GLU A 325 24.33 -14.06 19.59
C GLU A 325 24.24 -13.24 20.87
N VAL A 326 23.51 -13.76 21.86
CA VAL A 326 23.45 -13.19 23.22
C VAL A 326 24.34 -14.00 24.18
N ALA A 327 24.92 -13.31 25.17
CA ALA A 327 25.81 -13.94 26.15
C ALA A 327 25.08 -14.78 27.20
N SER A 328 23.77 -14.54 27.39
CA SER A 328 22.96 -15.12 28.46
C SER A 328 21.50 -15.24 28.00
N LYS A 329 20.79 -16.24 28.52
CA LYS A 329 19.32 -16.38 28.36
C LYS A 329 18.53 -15.55 29.38
N ASP A 330 19.22 -14.87 30.31
CA ASP A 330 18.55 -13.99 31.26
C ASP A 330 17.86 -12.84 30.50
N LYS A 331 16.59 -12.59 30.81
CA LYS A 331 15.79 -11.58 30.10
C LYS A 331 16.38 -10.19 30.25
N LYS A 332 16.98 -9.82 31.38
CA LYS A 332 17.59 -8.49 31.56
C LYS A 332 18.81 -8.30 30.68
N ASP A 333 19.60 -9.36 30.51
CA ASP A 333 20.79 -9.34 29.64
C ASP A 333 20.39 -9.28 28.18
N MET A 334 19.42 -10.11 27.77
CA MET A 334 18.91 -10.17 26.41
C MET A 334 18.25 -8.85 25.98
N ASN A 335 17.44 -8.26 26.88
CA ASN A 335 16.75 -6.99 26.70
C ASN A 335 17.63 -5.75 26.96
N SER A 336 18.96 -5.90 26.99
CA SER A 336 19.86 -4.78 27.18
C SER A 336 19.79 -3.80 26.00
N GLU A 337 19.99 -2.51 26.29
CA GLU A 337 20.08 -1.47 25.26
C GLU A 337 21.20 -1.75 24.24
N SER A 338 22.27 -2.41 24.68
CA SER A 338 23.37 -2.83 23.80
C SER A 338 22.86 -3.80 22.73
N ASN A 339 22.20 -4.90 23.13
CA ASN A 339 21.74 -5.90 22.18
C ASN A 339 20.74 -5.33 21.16
N ILE A 340 19.83 -4.47 21.60
CA ILE A 340 18.87 -3.80 20.72
C ILE A 340 19.60 -2.91 19.71
N THR A 341 20.59 -2.14 20.19
CA THR A 341 21.42 -1.27 19.35
C THR A 341 22.22 -2.10 18.35
N ASP A 342 22.79 -3.22 18.77
CA ASP A 342 23.59 -4.11 17.93
C ASP A 342 22.73 -4.79 16.84
N ILE A 343 21.54 -5.29 17.19
CA ILE A 343 20.57 -5.83 16.23
C ILE A 343 20.16 -4.75 15.21
N THR A 344 19.85 -3.56 15.71
CA THR A 344 19.46 -2.40 14.88
C THR A 344 20.57 -2.04 13.90
N ASN A 345 21.82 -1.94 14.37
CA ASN A 345 22.98 -1.60 13.54
C ASN A 345 23.31 -2.71 12.54
N MET A 346 23.25 -3.97 12.95
CA MET A 346 23.46 -5.14 12.09
C MET A 346 22.49 -5.15 10.91
N VAL A 347 21.20 -4.95 11.17
CA VAL A 347 20.17 -4.90 10.12
C VAL A 347 20.34 -3.63 9.28
N LYS A 348 20.56 -2.47 9.91
CA LYS A 348 20.74 -1.19 9.22
C LYS A 348 21.93 -1.19 8.26
N ALA A 349 23.02 -1.88 8.59
CA ALA A 349 24.20 -2.00 7.72
C ALA A 349 23.92 -2.73 6.41
N CYS A 350 22.85 -3.54 6.34
CA CYS A 350 22.44 -4.27 5.14
C CYS A 350 21.27 -3.61 4.41
N ALA A 351 20.70 -2.53 4.97
CA ALA A 351 19.55 -1.83 4.44
C ALA A 351 19.94 -0.83 3.35
N SER A 352 19.11 -0.72 2.32
CA SER A 352 19.29 0.25 1.23
C SER A 352 17.95 0.77 0.73
N THR A 353 17.99 1.89 0.02
CA THR A 353 16.84 2.51 -0.66
C THR A 353 17.19 2.80 -2.11
N ASN A 354 16.17 2.84 -2.98
CA ASN A 354 16.32 3.30 -4.36
C ASN A 354 16.49 4.83 -4.48
N GLU A 355 16.29 5.58 -3.40
CA GLU A 355 16.32 7.03 -3.37
C GLU A 355 17.40 7.57 -2.43
N SER A 356 18.31 8.37 -2.98
CA SER A 356 19.34 9.08 -2.23
C SER A 356 18.73 10.10 -1.26
N GLY A 357 19.33 10.24 -0.09
CA GLY A 357 18.87 11.20 0.92
C GLY A 357 17.73 10.68 1.82
N SER A 358 17.23 9.46 1.57
CA SER A 358 16.24 8.83 2.44
C SER A 358 16.83 8.52 3.83
N LYS A 359 16.09 8.82 4.89
CA LYS A 359 16.45 8.48 6.27
C LYS A 359 16.01 7.07 6.61
N ILE A 360 16.97 6.15 6.76
CA ILE A 360 16.71 4.77 7.19
C ILE A 360 16.66 4.68 8.72
N THR A 361 15.56 4.14 9.23
CA THR A 361 15.35 3.80 10.64
C THR A 361 14.98 2.32 10.75
N VAL A 362 15.51 1.63 11.75
CA VAL A 362 15.23 0.21 12.00
C VAL A 362 14.52 0.07 13.34
N TYR A 363 13.46 -0.72 13.36
CA TYR A 363 12.59 -0.96 14.51
C TYR A 363 12.56 -2.45 14.82
N THR A 364 12.74 -2.78 16.09
CA THR A 364 12.60 -4.14 16.63
C THR A 364 11.49 -4.17 17.68
N VAL A 365 11.23 -5.34 18.27
CA VAL A 365 10.31 -5.46 19.41
C VAL A 365 10.73 -4.55 20.58
N ASN A 366 9.79 -4.25 21.47
CA ASN A 366 10.06 -3.43 22.65
C ASN A 366 11.21 -4.00 23.48
N LYS A 367 11.91 -3.12 24.19
CA LYS A 367 13.10 -3.47 24.97
C LYS A 367 12.85 -4.70 25.84
N ASP A 368 11.70 -4.78 26.50
CA ASP A 368 11.37 -5.84 27.46
C ASP A 368 10.88 -7.16 26.82
N GLU A 369 10.85 -7.24 25.49
CA GLU A 369 10.18 -8.31 24.75
C GLU A 369 11.11 -9.11 23.82
N LEU A 370 12.44 -8.90 23.85
CA LEU A 370 13.35 -9.81 23.13
C LEU A 370 13.35 -11.17 23.84
N ASP A 371 13.27 -12.23 23.05
CA ASP A 371 13.38 -13.61 23.53
C ASP A 371 14.22 -14.45 22.56
N GLU A 372 14.70 -15.60 23.03
CA GLU A 372 15.38 -16.58 22.18
C GLU A 372 14.45 -17.04 21.06
N GLY A 373 14.99 -17.19 19.85
CA GLY A 373 14.22 -17.57 18.68
C GLY A 373 14.17 -16.48 17.61
N GLU A 374 13.21 -16.62 16.70
CA GLU A 374 13.09 -15.78 15.51
C GLU A 374 12.01 -14.71 15.69
N PHE A 375 12.38 -13.45 15.49
CA PHE A 375 11.46 -12.32 15.55
C PHE A 375 11.67 -11.38 14.35
N PRO A 376 10.62 -10.64 13.95
CA PRO A 376 10.71 -9.69 12.86
C PRO A 376 11.43 -8.40 13.30
N VAL A 377 12.20 -7.83 12.38
CA VAL A 377 12.76 -6.48 12.48
C VAL A 377 12.33 -5.71 11.24
N VAL A 378 11.79 -4.50 11.45
CA VAL A 378 11.24 -3.66 10.39
C VAL A 378 12.19 -2.51 10.08
N ILE A 379 12.58 -2.42 8.81
CA ILE A 379 13.33 -1.32 8.24
C ILE A 379 12.31 -0.34 7.65
N LYS A 380 12.37 0.93 8.03
CA LYS A 380 11.64 2.01 7.37
C LYS A 380 12.62 2.99 6.74
N ALA A 381 12.26 3.52 5.59
CA ALA A 381 12.97 4.65 5.00
C ALA A 381 12.00 5.78 4.71
N GLN A 382 12.36 7.00 5.13
CA GLN A 382 11.61 8.22 4.88
C GLN A 382 12.33 9.06 3.84
N ASP A 383 11.66 9.41 2.75
CA ASP A 383 12.20 10.33 1.74
C ASP A 383 12.14 11.80 2.21
N LEU A 384 12.57 12.72 1.34
CA LEU A 384 12.55 14.16 1.63
C LEU A 384 11.13 14.76 1.64
N ALA A 385 10.17 14.13 0.97
CA ALA A 385 8.76 14.53 0.96
C ALA A 385 7.98 14.00 2.19
N GLY A 386 8.60 13.09 2.95
CA GLY A 386 8.04 12.47 4.13
C GLY A 386 7.28 11.17 3.87
N ASN A 387 7.33 10.62 2.66
CA ASN A 387 6.74 9.31 2.38
C ASN A 387 7.62 8.21 2.97
N VAL A 388 7.00 7.11 3.43
CA VAL A 388 7.73 6.03 4.09
C VAL A 388 7.47 4.68 3.46
N GLY A 389 8.55 4.08 2.99
CA GLY A 389 8.60 2.68 2.61
C GLY A 389 9.03 1.81 3.78
N SER A 390 8.68 0.53 3.73
CA SER A 390 9.10 -0.44 4.73
C SER A 390 9.54 -1.76 4.13
N TYR A 391 10.40 -2.47 4.85
CA TYR A 391 10.87 -3.81 4.53
C TYR A 391 11.07 -4.60 5.84
N GLN A 392 10.80 -5.89 5.85
CA GLN A 392 10.92 -6.72 7.05
C GLN A 392 11.97 -7.82 6.83
N VAL A 393 12.81 -8.03 7.85
CA VAL A 393 13.76 -9.14 7.92
C VAL A 393 13.52 -9.95 9.19
N MET A 394 14.02 -11.18 9.23
CA MET A 394 13.98 -12.01 10.45
C MET A 394 15.33 -11.96 11.17
N VAL A 395 15.31 -11.87 12.50
CA VAL A 395 16.52 -12.00 13.31
C VAL A 395 16.32 -13.17 14.26
N LYS A 396 17.26 -14.11 14.25
CA LYS A 396 17.30 -15.25 15.15
C LYS A 396 18.26 -14.96 16.30
N ILE A 397 17.75 -14.81 17.51
CA ILE A 397 18.60 -14.75 18.71
C ILE A 397 18.98 -16.16 19.13
N VAL A 398 20.28 -16.38 19.31
CA VAL A 398 20.87 -17.63 19.82
C VAL A 398 21.82 -17.35 20.97
N LEU A 399 22.06 -18.33 21.85
CA LEU A 399 23.14 -18.23 22.82
C LEU A 399 24.50 -18.33 22.14
N ARG A 400 25.44 -17.48 22.55
CA ARG A 400 26.85 -17.63 22.20
C ARG A 400 27.40 -18.93 22.79
N ASP A 401 27.90 -19.83 21.94
CA ASP A 401 28.58 -21.04 22.39
C ASP A 401 29.86 -20.66 23.15
N SER A 402 29.86 -20.88 24.46
CA SER A 402 31.08 -20.85 25.26
C SER A 402 31.86 -22.13 24.97
N GLY A 403 32.78 -22.06 24.01
CA GLY A 403 33.66 -23.18 23.67
C GLY A 403 34.26 -23.83 24.91
N SER A 404 33.91 -25.08 25.17
CA SER A 404 34.44 -25.88 26.27
C SER A 404 35.86 -26.37 25.98
N ASN A 405 36.82 -25.46 25.82
CA ASN A 405 38.24 -25.78 25.86
C ASN A 405 38.77 -25.70 27.30
N LYS A 406 38.23 -26.54 28.21
CA LYS A 406 39.02 -26.92 29.39
C LYS A 406 40.03 -27.97 28.93
N LYS A 407 41.25 -27.52 28.64
CA LYS A 407 42.41 -28.40 28.52
C LYS A 407 42.43 -29.30 29.76
N TYR A 408 42.21 -30.59 29.58
CA TYR A 408 42.31 -31.57 30.66
C TYR A 408 43.75 -31.56 31.17
N THR A 409 43.95 -31.08 32.39
CA THR A 409 45.22 -31.22 33.11
C THR A 409 45.10 -32.48 33.97
N PRO A 410 45.87 -33.55 33.70
CA PRO A 410 45.81 -34.75 34.53
C PRO A 410 46.26 -34.45 35.97
N PRO A 411 45.78 -35.19 36.97
CA PRO A 411 46.29 -35.12 38.34
C PRO A 411 47.81 -35.35 38.39
N LYS A 412 48.52 -34.62 39.27
CA LYS A 412 50.00 -34.64 39.41
C LYS A 412 50.57 -36.05 39.63
N ASP A 413 49.74 -36.94 40.15
CA ASP A 413 50.05 -38.32 40.52
C ASP A 413 50.24 -39.18 39.26
N LEU A 414 49.44 -38.94 38.22
CA LEU A 414 49.57 -39.58 36.90
C LEU A 414 50.78 -39.06 36.11
N GLU A 415 51.19 -37.81 36.36
CA GLU A 415 52.34 -37.21 35.69
C GLU A 415 53.69 -37.68 36.26
N LYS A 416 53.76 -37.97 37.57
CA LYS A 416 54.90 -38.66 38.19
C LYS A 416 55.11 -40.08 37.63
N VAL A 417 54.02 -40.84 37.48
CA VAL A 417 54.06 -42.19 36.89
C VAL A 417 54.50 -42.15 35.43
N ARG A 418 54.09 -41.11 34.68
CA ARG A 418 54.50 -40.90 33.29
C ARG A 418 55.98 -40.55 33.14
N LYS A 419 56.54 -39.75 34.05
CA LYS A 419 57.97 -39.36 34.03
C LYS A 419 58.90 -40.49 34.46
N GLN A 420 58.49 -41.35 35.41
CA GLN A 420 59.22 -42.58 35.76
C GLN A 420 59.21 -43.62 34.62
N LYS A 421 58.08 -43.80 33.92
CA LYS A 421 58.01 -44.69 32.74
C LYS A 421 58.82 -44.19 31.53
N ALA A 422 59.16 -42.90 31.48
CA ALA A 422 59.90 -42.28 30.40
C ALA A 422 61.42 -42.22 30.63
N GLY A 423 61.94 -42.78 31.73
CA GLY A 423 63.39 -42.93 31.96
C GLY A 423 64.18 -41.62 32.14
N LEU A 424 63.53 -40.54 32.57
CA LEU A 424 64.19 -39.25 32.79
C LEU A 424 64.52 -39.06 34.28
N GLU A 425 65.73 -39.42 34.70
CA GLU A 425 66.30 -38.99 35.98
C GLU A 425 66.80 -37.54 35.90
N GLU A 426 66.59 -36.77 36.97
CA GLU A 426 67.13 -35.42 37.13
C GLU A 426 68.63 -35.48 37.45
N THR A 427 69.48 -35.00 36.53
CA THR A 427 70.84 -34.59 36.87
C THR A 427 70.99 -33.07 36.74
N THR A 428 71.11 -32.44 37.89
CA THR A 428 71.57 -31.06 38.11
C THR A 428 72.97 -30.80 37.53
N LYS A 429 73.18 -29.68 36.82
CA LYS A 429 74.26 -28.69 37.09
C LYS A 429 74.19 -27.45 36.18
N LYS A 430 74.68 -26.34 36.76
CA LYS A 430 74.65 -24.91 36.39
C LYS A 430 75.79 -24.53 35.37
N PRO A 431 75.99 -23.26 34.96
CA PRO A 431 76.04 -22.80 33.56
C PRO A 431 77.42 -22.29 33.08
N GLU A 432 77.62 -22.10 31.76
CA GLU A 432 78.79 -21.34 31.26
C GLU A 432 78.52 -20.44 30.04
N LYS A 433 79.38 -19.40 29.93
CA LYS A 433 79.22 -18.11 29.24
C LYS A 433 79.78 -18.07 27.81
N LYS A 434 79.20 -17.15 27.01
CA LYS A 434 79.79 -16.26 25.96
C LYS A 434 80.32 -16.87 24.64
N LYS A 435 79.86 -16.32 23.50
CA LYS A 435 80.56 -15.27 22.72
C LYS A 435 79.75 -14.73 21.51
N LYS A 436 79.84 -13.42 21.32
CA LYS A 436 79.47 -12.62 20.12
C LYS A 436 80.33 -12.99 18.91
N LYS A 437 79.78 -12.86 17.70
CA LYS A 437 80.47 -12.27 16.54
C LYS A 437 79.46 -11.70 15.52
N GLU A 438 79.73 -10.46 15.10
CA GLU A 438 79.05 -9.70 14.06
C GLU A 438 79.26 -10.30 12.66
N LYS A 439 78.34 -10.01 11.73
CA LYS A 439 78.72 -9.39 10.45
C LYS A 439 77.57 -8.64 9.78
N THR A 440 77.96 -7.51 9.24
CA THR A 440 77.29 -6.35 8.67
C THR A 440 76.85 -6.58 7.22
N THR A 441 75.76 -5.92 6.79
CA THR A 441 75.77 -5.20 5.49
C THR A 441 74.77 -4.04 5.49
N LYS A 442 75.26 -2.90 5.00
CA LYS A 442 74.65 -1.57 4.89
C LYS A 442 73.69 -1.47 3.69
N ALA A 443 72.70 -0.58 3.79
CA ALA A 443 72.22 0.23 2.67
C ALA A 443 71.98 1.65 3.16
N VAL A 444 72.53 2.62 2.41
CA VAL A 444 72.54 4.06 2.64
C VAL A 444 71.52 4.70 1.71
N SER A 445 70.78 5.70 2.18
CA SER A 445 70.15 6.73 1.34
C SER A 445 70.04 8.02 2.15
N GLN A 446 70.74 9.06 1.71
CA GLN A 446 70.57 10.48 2.03
C GLN A 446 70.28 11.17 0.68
N ASP A 447 69.17 11.89 0.58
CA ASP A 447 69.09 13.38 0.48
C ASP A 447 69.42 13.85 -0.96
N GLU A 448 68.79 14.85 -1.59
CA GLU A 448 68.20 16.10 -1.11
C GLU A 448 67.42 16.76 -2.30
N THR A 449 66.37 17.53 -1.94
CA THR A 449 65.84 18.83 -2.43
C THR A 449 66.05 19.45 -3.83
N GLU A 450 65.10 20.36 -4.13
CA GLU A 450 65.08 21.64 -4.90
C GLU A 450 63.81 21.68 -5.79
N GLU A 451 62.93 22.69 -5.78
CA GLU A 451 63.00 24.11 -5.38
C GLU A 451 61.60 24.62 -5.00
#